data_AF-A0A1H9MRK6-F1
#
_entry.id   AF-A0A1H9MRK6-F1
#
_cell.length_a   1.000
_cell.length_b   1.000
_cell.length_c   1.000
_cell.angle_alpha   90.00
_cell.angle_beta   90.00
_cell.angle_gamma   90.00
#
_symmetry.space_group_name_H-M   'P 1'
#
loop_
_entity.id
_entity.type
_entity.pdbx_description
1 polymer ?
#
loop_
_entity_poly.entity_id
_entity_poly.type
_entity_poly.pdbx_seq_one_letter_code
_entity_poly.pdbx_strand_id
1 'polypeptide(L)'
;MYTLRCSLVCLLLSSFACLSAQTESQYIKALAAHLEANQEVSVTGGRVDLETTTHAIEVERAQKWKNSIGQALWYGMQLNKKPGIVLLIESPAQRKYAIQLGSALEHSGLNNSITVWLWPDDFPGVHPATNTQPVTGRGEFWLNLNGNKRHTSSCRWYKNTTKGRLCTADEGVPAGCCH
;
A
#
# COMPACT_ATOMS: atom_id res chain seq x y z
N MET A 1 -9.61 -43.55 48.70
CA MET A 1 -8.65 -43.86 47.60
C MET A 1 -8.71 -42.73 46.59
N TYR A 2 -7.54 -42.35 46.07
CA TYR A 2 -7.23 -41.04 45.47
C TYR A 2 -7.95 -40.72 44.15
N THR A 3 -8.24 -39.43 44.02
CA THR A 3 -8.56 -38.57 42.87
C THR A 3 -8.26 -39.07 41.45
N LEU A 4 -9.16 -38.73 40.52
CA LEU A 4 -8.75 -38.45 39.13
C LEU A 4 -9.39 -37.13 38.66
N ARG A 5 -8.62 -36.03 38.78
CA ARG A 5 -8.94 -34.76 38.12
C ARG A 5 -8.56 -34.88 36.65
N CYS A 6 -9.56 -34.93 35.79
CA CYS A 6 -9.38 -34.76 34.35
C CYS A 6 -9.35 -33.26 34.04
N SER A 7 -8.19 -32.61 34.25
CA SER A 7 -7.98 -31.24 33.77
C SER A 7 -7.64 -31.30 32.29
N LEU A 8 -8.67 -31.14 31.45
CA LEU A 8 -8.53 -30.91 30.02
C LEU A 8 -7.91 -29.53 29.80
N VAL A 9 -6.59 -29.45 29.68
CA VAL A 9 -5.90 -28.22 29.27
C VAL A 9 -6.19 -28.02 27.79
N CYS A 10 -7.21 -27.20 27.50
CA CYS A 10 -7.53 -26.76 26.15
C CYS A 10 -6.47 -25.73 25.74
N LEU A 11 -5.43 -26.18 25.05
CA LEU A 11 -4.42 -25.34 24.40
C LEU A 11 -5.11 -24.52 23.30
N LEU A 12 -5.59 -23.32 23.65
CA LEU A 12 -6.01 -22.30 22.70
C LEU A 12 -4.77 -21.83 21.94
N LEU A 13 -4.52 -22.45 20.79
CA LEU A 13 -3.61 -21.93 19.75
C LEU A 13 -4.24 -20.65 19.20
N SER A 14 -3.97 -19.52 19.87
CA SER A 14 -4.25 -18.19 19.36
C SER A 14 -3.45 -17.98 18.08
N SER A 15 -4.12 -18.20 16.96
CA SER A 15 -3.60 -17.90 15.63
C SER A 15 -3.49 -16.38 15.54
N PHE A 16 -2.32 -15.83 15.81
CA PHE A 16 -2.03 -14.43 15.51
C PHE A 16 -2.07 -14.27 13.99
N ALA A 17 -3.21 -13.83 13.46
CA ALA A 17 -3.30 -13.34 12.10
C ALA A 17 -2.42 -12.08 12.02
N CYS A 18 -1.24 -12.20 11.42
CA CYS A 18 -0.47 -11.03 11.01
C CYS A 18 -1.31 -10.23 10.02
N LEU A 19 -1.93 -9.14 10.48
CA LEU A 19 -2.43 -8.10 9.59
C LEU A 19 -1.23 -7.53 8.85
N SER A 20 -1.10 -7.85 7.56
CA SER A 20 -0.13 -7.19 6.69
C SER A 20 -0.51 -5.71 6.59
N ALA A 21 0.46 -4.83 6.82
CA ALA A 21 0.29 -3.41 6.52
C ALA A 21 -0.10 -3.24 5.05
N GLN A 22 -1.03 -2.33 4.78
CA GLN A 22 -1.44 -2.00 3.42
C GLN A 22 -0.27 -1.30 2.72
N THR A 23 -0.06 -1.59 1.44
CA THR A 23 0.94 -0.95 0.59
C THR A 23 0.43 0.37 0.04
N GLU A 24 1.32 1.31 -0.27
CA GLU A 24 0.97 2.62 -0.83
C GLU A 24 0.22 2.51 -2.16
N SER A 25 0.64 1.59 -3.02
CA SER A 25 -0.05 1.28 -4.29
C SER A 25 -1.53 0.90 -4.09
N GLN A 26 -1.89 0.24 -2.98
CA GLN A 26 -3.30 -0.07 -2.69
C GLN A 26 -4.10 1.20 -2.32
N TYR A 27 -3.48 2.18 -1.67
CA TYR A 27 -4.09 3.48 -1.42
C TYR A 27 -4.24 4.27 -2.72
N ILE A 28 -3.17 4.37 -3.51
CA ILE A 28 -3.16 5.03 -4.81
C ILE A 28 -4.29 4.49 -5.69
N LYS A 29 -4.43 3.17 -5.79
CA LYS A 29 -5.51 2.54 -6.57
C LYS A 29 -6.91 2.92 -6.07
N ALA A 30 -7.14 2.92 -4.76
CA ALA A 30 -8.44 3.27 -4.19
C ALA A 30 -8.77 4.74 -4.39
N LEU A 31 -7.79 5.63 -4.15
CA LEU A 31 -7.90 7.07 -4.35
C LEU A 31 -8.09 7.41 -5.83
N ALA A 32 -7.38 6.76 -6.74
CA ALA A 32 -7.53 6.96 -8.18
C ALA A 32 -8.95 6.71 -8.66
N ALA A 33 -9.57 5.61 -8.20
CA ALA A 33 -10.95 5.29 -8.53
C ALA A 33 -11.92 6.34 -7.99
N HIS A 34 -11.68 6.85 -6.78
CA HIS A 34 -12.53 7.87 -6.17
C HIS A 34 -12.37 9.26 -6.81
N LEU A 35 -11.14 9.63 -7.17
CA LEU A 35 -10.78 10.95 -7.73
C LEU A 35 -10.88 11.01 -9.26
N GLU A 36 -11.26 9.90 -9.91
CA GLU A 36 -11.22 9.75 -11.37
C GLU A 36 -9.83 10.11 -11.95
N ALA A 37 -8.77 9.70 -11.26
CA ALA A 37 -7.41 10.10 -11.57
C ALA A 37 -6.66 9.04 -12.41
N ASN A 38 -5.80 9.51 -13.32
CA ASN A 38 -4.78 8.65 -13.95
C ASN A 38 -3.70 8.29 -12.91
N GLN A 39 -3.16 7.08 -12.99
CA GLN A 39 -2.12 6.60 -12.06
C GLN A 39 -0.74 6.56 -12.71
N GLU A 40 0.31 6.78 -11.90
CA GLU A 40 1.71 6.56 -12.28
C GLU A 40 2.10 7.27 -13.58
N VAL A 41 1.64 8.52 -13.74
CA VAL A 41 1.82 9.31 -14.96
C VAL A 41 3.30 9.69 -15.10
N SER A 42 3.92 9.26 -16.20
CA SER A 42 5.36 9.44 -16.41
C SER A 42 5.71 10.90 -16.72
N VAL A 43 6.73 11.40 -16.01
CA VAL A 43 7.30 12.74 -16.21
C VAL A 43 8.83 12.67 -16.17
N THR A 44 9.51 13.73 -16.60
CA THR A 44 10.97 13.80 -16.45
C THR A 44 11.35 13.65 -14.97
N GLY A 45 12.19 12.66 -14.68
CA GLY A 45 12.72 12.42 -13.34
C GLY A 45 11.77 11.73 -12.36
N GLY A 46 10.63 11.18 -12.79
CA GLY A 46 9.74 10.45 -11.88
C GLY A 46 8.41 10.02 -12.50
N ARG A 47 7.46 9.69 -11.63
CA ARG A 47 6.06 9.42 -11.98
C ARG A 47 5.17 10.11 -10.96
N VAL A 48 4.10 10.73 -11.43
CA VAL A 48 3.07 11.34 -10.58
C VAL A 48 2.12 10.23 -10.14
N ASP A 49 1.90 10.07 -8.84
CA ASP A 49 1.05 9.00 -8.32
C ASP A 49 -0.37 9.09 -8.89
N LEU A 50 -0.97 10.29 -8.81
CA LEU A 50 -2.32 10.57 -9.28
C LEU A 50 -2.38 11.88 -10.06
N GLU A 51 -2.94 11.84 -11.26
CA GLU A 51 -3.23 13.03 -12.07
C GLU A 51 -4.74 13.17 -12.26
N THR A 52 -5.31 14.28 -11.79
CA THR A 52 -6.69 14.67 -12.11
C THR A 52 -6.69 15.75 -13.20
N THR A 53 -7.87 16.23 -13.59
CA THR A 53 -7.99 17.38 -14.50
C THR A 53 -7.24 18.62 -13.99
N THR A 54 -7.22 18.82 -12.67
CA THR A 54 -6.73 20.06 -12.03
C THR A 54 -5.43 19.90 -11.23
N HIS A 55 -5.11 18.69 -10.77
CA HIS A 55 -4.00 18.46 -9.85
C HIS A 55 -3.03 17.38 -10.32
N ALA A 56 -1.75 17.57 -9.97
CA ALA A 56 -0.75 16.52 -9.92
C ALA A 56 -0.52 16.20 -8.44
N ILE A 57 -0.86 14.98 -8.03
CA ILE A 57 -1.00 14.60 -6.63
C ILE A 57 0.05 13.55 -6.27
N GLU A 58 0.79 13.83 -5.20
CA GLU A 58 1.66 12.88 -4.51
C GLU A 58 0.88 12.21 -3.35
N VAL A 59 0.93 10.88 -3.26
CA VAL A 59 0.32 10.11 -2.18
C VAL A 59 1.43 9.53 -1.30
N GLU A 60 1.60 10.06 -0.09
CA GLU A 60 2.76 9.74 0.74
C GLU A 60 2.37 9.36 2.17
N ARG A 61 3.16 8.49 2.80
CA ARG A 61 2.99 8.11 4.20
C ARG A 61 3.23 9.30 5.13
N ALA A 62 2.44 9.40 6.20
CA ALA A 62 2.52 10.51 7.15
C ALA A 62 3.95 10.83 7.63
N GLN A 63 4.74 9.81 7.97
CA GLN A 63 6.12 9.99 8.47
C GLN A 63 7.06 10.63 7.44
N LYS A 64 6.73 10.55 6.15
CA LYS A 64 7.54 10.97 5.01
C LYS A 64 7.07 12.30 4.41
N TRP A 65 6.18 13.02 5.09
CA TRP A 65 5.58 14.29 4.65
C TRP A 65 6.55 15.34 4.11
N LYS A 66 7.82 15.35 4.54
CA LYS A 66 8.82 16.30 4.03
C LYS A 66 9.11 16.08 2.55
N ASN A 67 9.13 14.82 2.11
CA ASN A 67 9.43 14.45 0.73
C ASN A 67 8.27 14.83 -0.20
N SER A 68 7.02 14.77 0.29
CA SER A 68 5.84 15.03 -0.54
C SER A 68 5.75 16.49 -0.98
N ILE A 69 6.31 17.44 -0.23
CA ILE A 69 6.37 18.86 -0.64
C ILE A 69 7.16 19.00 -1.95
N GLY A 70 8.37 18.45 -2.00
CA GLY A 70 9.23 18.55 -3.18
C GLY A 70 8.64 17.84 -4.39
N GLN A 71 8.08 16.64 -4.19
CA GLN A 71 7.46 15.86 -5.25
C GLN A 71 6.21 16.55 -5.80
N ALA A 72 5.29 17.01 -4.95
CA ALA A 72 4.08 17.71 -5.39
C ALA A 72 4.41 18.97 -6.20
N LEU A 73 5.38 19.77 -5.76
CA LEU A 73 5.83 20.96 -6.50
C LEU A 73 6.43 20.60 -7.86
N TRP A 74 7.34 19.62 -7.89
CA TRP A 74 7.98 19.17 -9.13
C TRP A 74 6.94 18.63 -10.13
N TYR A 75 6.04 17.77 -9.68
CA TYR A 75 5.02 17.15 -10.52
C TYR A 75 3.96 18.15 -11.01
N GLY A 76 3.51 19.07 -10.16
CA GLY A 76 2.61 20.14 -10.56
C GLY A 76 3.22 21.02 -11.65
N MET A 77 4.50 21.38 -11.52
CA MET A 77 5.22 22.13 -12.55
C MET A 77 5.31 21.36 -13.87
N GLN A 78 5.67 20.08 -13.83
CA GLN A 78 5.86 19.24 -15.02
C GLN A 78 4.56 19.03 -15.82
N LEU A 79 3.42 18.91 -15.14
CA LEU A 79 2.11 18.71 -15.79
C LEU A 79 1.33 20.02 -15.98
N ASN A 80 1.89 21.17 -15.60
CA ASN A 80 1.21 22.46 -15.55
C ASN A 80 -0.15 22.39 -14.80
N LYS A 81 -0.14 21.76 -13.63
CA LYS A 81 -1.30 21.53 -12.76
C LYS A 81 -1.02 21.99 -11.35
N LYS A 82 -2.07 22.16 -10.55
CA LYS A 82 -1.90 22.52 -9.14
C LYS A 82 -1.25 21.36 -8.36
N PRO A 83 -0.17 21.60 -7.61
CA PRO A 83 0.40 20.60 -6.69
C PRO A 83 -0.64 20.11 -5.68
N GLY A 84 -0.70 18.79 -5.48
CA GLY A 84 -1.54 18.15 -4.48
C GLY A 84 -0.77 17.14 -3.64
N ILE A 85 -1.15 17.00 -2.38
CA ILE A 85 -0.62 15.97 -1.48
C ILE A 85 -1.80 15.25 -0.83
N VAL A 86 -1.85 13.93 -0.93
CA VAL A 86 -2.66 13.09 -0.03
C VAL A 86 -1.73 12.47 1.01
N LEU A 87 -1.92 12.85 2.27
CA LEU A 87 -1.14 12.32 3.38
C LEU A 87 -1.90 11.16 4.04
N LEU A 88 -1.28 9.97 4.07
CA LEU A 88 -1.90 8.76 4.62
C LEU A 88 -1.76 8.71 6.15
N ILE A 89 -2.84 9.03 6.88
CA ILE A 89 -2.91 8.98 8.35
C ILE A 89 -3.54 7.65 8.80
N GLU A 90 -2.72 6.66 9.12
CA GLU A 90 -3.17 5.30 9.49
C GLU A 90 -3.49 5.14 10.99
N SER A 91 -3.11 6.11 11.82
CA SER A 91 -3.46 6.11 13.24
C SER A 91 -3.55 7.52 13.82
N PRO A 92 -4.30 7.73 14.92
CA PRO A 92 -4.41 9.05 15.56
C PRO A 92 -3.05 9.67 15.92
N ALA A 93 -2.07 8.85 16.30
CA ALA A 93 -0.72 9.31 16.65
C ALA A 93 0.05 9.94 15.48
N GLN A 94 -0.35 9.64 14.24
CA GLN A 94 0.25 10.20 13.02
C GLN A 94 -0.28 11.61 12.68
N ARG A 95 -1.36 12.09 13.32
CA ARG A 95 -1.92 13.44 13.07
C ARG A 95 -0.92 14.57 13.29
N LYS A 96 0.07 14.37 14.16
CA LYS A 96 1.19 15.30 14.34
C LYS A 96 1.93 15.64 13.04
N TYR A 97 1.99 14.71 12.09
CA TYR A 97 2.66 14.92 10.81
C TYR A 97 1.86 15.85 9.89
N ALA A 98 0.53 15.78 9.92
CA ALA A 98 -0.33 16.73 9.19
C ALA A 98 -0.14 18.15 9.73
N ILE A 99 -0.05 18.31 11.05
CA ILE A 99 0.26 19.61 11.69
C ILE A 99 1.63 20.12 11.25
N GLN A 100 2.66 19.26 11.29
CA GLN A 100 4.01 19.64 10.85
C GLN A 100 4.06 20.06 9.38
N LEU A 101 3.39 19.31 8.49
CA LEU A 101 3.26 19.65 7.08
C LEU A 101 2.56 21.01 6.91
N GLY A 102 1.39 21.19 7.53
CA GLY A 102 0.64 22.44 7.50
C GLY A 102 1.47 23.64 7.97
N SER A 103 2.13 23.53 9.13
CA SER A 103 3.00 24.58 9.66
C SER A 103 4.19 24.90 8.75
N ALA A 104 4.78 23.89 8.11
CA ALA A 104 5.88 24.10 7.16
C ALA A 104 5.41 24.82 5.89
N LEU A 105 4.23 24.46 5.36
CA LEU A 105 3.63 25.13 4.21
C LEU A 105 3.25 26.58 4.53
N GLU A 106 2.67 26.82 5.70
CA GLU A 106 2.33 28.17 6.15
C GLU A 106 3.58 29.03 6.34
N HIS A 107 4.60 28.52 7.04
CA HIS A 107 5.86 29.24 7.26
C HIS A 107 6.58 29.62 5.96
N SER A 108 6.42 28.80 4.91
CA SER A 108 7.02 29.04 3.59
C SER A 108 6.11 29.79 2.62
N GLY A 109 4.88 30.15 3.01
CA GLY A 109 3.90 30.80 2.12
C GLY A 109 3.38 29.89 1.00
N LEU A 110 3.50 28.57 1.13
CA LEU A 110 3.08 27.57 0.15
C LEU A 110 1.68 26.99 0.42
N ASN A 111 1.04 27.36 1.52
CA ASN A 111 -0.26 26.85 1.96
C ASN A 111 -1.41 27.09 0.95
N ASN A 112 -1.31 28.12 0.10
CA ASN A 112 -2.28 28.35 -0.98
C ASN A 112 -1.86 27.68 -2.31
N SER A 113 -0.58 27.33 -2.44
CA SER A 113 0.03 26.78 -3.66
C SER A 113 -0.10 25.26 -3.74
N ILE A 114 -0.13 24.57 -2.60
CA ILE A 114 -0.26 23.11 -2.51
C ILE A 114 -1.58 22.77 -1.83
N THR A 115 -2.43 22.00 -2.50
CA THR A 115 -3.65 21.47 -1.87
C THR A 115 -3.28 20.21 -1.06
N VAL A 116 -3.70 20.13 0.20
CA VAL A 116 -3.42 18.97 1.08
C VAL A 116 -4.72 18.32 1.48
N TRP A 117 -4.77 16.99 1.36
CA TRP A 117 -5.83 16.14 1.88
C TRP A 117 -5.25 15.08 2.82
N LEU A 118 -6.02 14.70 3.83
CA LEU A 118 -5.69 13.71 4.83
C LEU A 118 -6.58 12.50 4.63
N TRP A 119 -6.00 11.37 4.26
CA TRP A 119 -6.73 10.10 4.31
C TRP A 119 -6.72 9.57 5.76
N PRO A 120 -7.84 9.07 6.32
CA PRO A 120 -9.15 8.88 5.68
C PRO A 120 -10.12 10.07 5.81
N ASP A 121 -9.79 11.09 6.60
CA ASP A 121 -10.73 12.16 6.98
C ASP A 121 -11.37 12.87 5.79
N ASP A 122 -10.59 13.17 4.74
CA ASP A 122 -11.06 13.84 3.52
C ASP A 122 -11.56 12.87 2.45
N PHE A 123 -11.51 11.56 2.71
CA PHE A 123 -11.91 10.50 1.78
C PHE A 123 -12.79 9.44 2.48
N PRO A 124 -13.93 9.85 3.08
CA PRO A 124 -14.79 8.92 3.81
C PRO A 124 -15.26 7.78 2.90
N GLY A 125 -15.07 6.54 3.35
CA GLY A 125 -15.47 5.34 2.62
C GLY A 125 -14.48 4.86 1.55
N VAL A 126 -13.37 5.57 1.31
CA VAL A 126 -12.30 5.11 0.41
C VAL A 126 -11.35 4.21 1.20
N HIS A 127 -11.37 2.91 0.92
CA HIS A 127 -10.52 1.95 1.62
C HIS A 127 -9.59 1.20 0.65
N PRO A 128 -8.29 1.09 0.95
CA PRO A 128 -7.39 0.24 0.18
C PRO A 128 -7.85 -1.23 0.28
N ALA A 129 -7.81 -1.95 -0.84
CA ALA A 129 -8.17 -3.37 -0.85
C ALA A 129 -7.31 -4.15 0.16
N THR A 130 -7.90 -5.03 0.96
CA THR A 130 -7.14 -5.92 1.86
C THR A 130 -6.53 -7.08 1.08
N ASN A 131 -5.25 -7.37 1.34
CA ASN A 131 -4.54 -8.52 0.76
C ASN A 131 -4.99 -9.85 1.41
N THR A 132 -6.29 -10.13 1.40
CA THR A 132 -6.82 -11.48 1.56
C THR A 132 -7.04 -12.04 0.16
N GLN A 133 -5.94 -12.29 -0.54
CA GLN A 133 -5.98 -13.18 -1.71
C GLN A 133 -6.24 -14.59 -1.16
N PRO A 134 -7.36 -15.25 -1.52
CA PRO A 134 -7.65 -16.59 -1.02
C PRO A 134 -6.48 -17.52 -1.35
N VAL A 135 -6.11 -18.38 -0.40
CA VAL A 135 -5.14 -19.44 -0.63
C VAL A 135 -5.83 -20.48 -1.53
N THR A 136 -5.75 -20.27 -2.84
CA THR A 136 -6.48 -21.04 -3.86
C THR A 136 -5.73 -22.29 -4.32
N GLY A 137 -4.45 -22.43 -3.97
CA GLY A 137 -3.59 -23.51 -4.47
C GLY A 137 -3.65 -24.79 -3.64
N ARG A 138 -3.83 -25.95 -4.30
CA ARG A 138 -3.73 -27.30 -3.71
C ARG A 138 -2.31 -27.71 -3.27
N GLY A 139 -1.42 -26.75 -3.06
CA GLY A 139 -0.02 -27.01 -2.75
C GLY A 139 0.89 -27.25 -3.96
N GLU A 140 0.40 -27.19 -5.21
CA GLU A 140 1.23 -27.52 -6.38
C GLU A 140 2.07 -26.35 -6.89
N PHE A 141 1.60 -25.12 -6.68
CA PHE A 141 2.25 -23.92 -7.18
C PHE A 141 2.45 -22.87 -6.08
N TRP A 142 3.57 -22.16 -6.17
CA TRP A 142 3.96 -21.08 -5.28
C TRP A 142 4.18 -19.81 -6.09
N LEU A 143 3.44 -18.75 -5.78
CA LEU A 143 3.55 -17.45 -6.41
C LEU A 143 4.50 -16.56 -5.60
N ASN A 144 5.61 -16.16 -6.20
CA ASN A 144 6.46 -15.09 -5.71
C ASN A 144 5.81 -13.74 -6.02
N LEU A 145 5.42 -13.00 -4.98
CA LEU A 145 4.67 -11.75 -5.08
C LEU A 145 5.55 -10.57 -5.52
N ASN A 146 6.87 -10.64 -5.33
CA ASN A 146 7.77 -9.54 -5.72
C ASN A 146 7.93 -9.40 -7.24
N GLY A 147 7.75 -10.49 -7.99
CA GLY A 147 7.93 -10.51 -9.45
C GLY A 147 6.78 -11.16 -10.21
N ASN A 148 5.68 -11.44 -9.52
CA ASN A 148 4.53 -12.18 -10.05
C ASN A 148 4.93 -13.48 -10.79
N LYS A 149 5.92 -14.20 -10.25
CA LYS A 149 6.47 -15.44 -10.83
C LYS A 149 5.92 -16.67 -10.12
N ARG A 150 5.34 -17.59 -10.89
CA ARG A 150 4.80 -18.86 -10.41
C ARG A 150 5.85 -19.96 -10.52
N HIS A 151 6.06 -20.65 -9.40
CA HIS A 151 7.00 -21.76 -9.26
C HIS A 151 6.24 -23.06 -9.00
N THR A 152 6.59 -24.14 -9.71
CA THR A 152 6.10 -25.49 -9.45
C THR A 152 6.69 -26.05 -8.15
N SER A 153 6.04 -27.04 -7.54
CA SER A 153 6.53 -27.72 -6.32
C SER A 153 7.93 -28.32 -6.43
N SER A 154 8.41 -28.63 -7.64
CA SER A 154 9.77 -29.10 -7.93
C SER A 154 10.82 -27.98 -7.97
N CYS A 155 10.42 -26.73 -8.05
CA CYS A 155 11.34 -25.59 -8.23
C CYS A 155 12.03 -25.23 -6.91
N ARG A 156 13.33 -24.91 -6.95
CA ARG A 156 14.10 -24.44 -5.78
C ARG A 156 13.53 -23.18 -5.10
N TRP A 157 12.67 -22.43 -5.80
CA TRP A 157 12.02 -21.21 -5.32
C TRP A 157 10.61 -21.46 -4.78
N TYR A 158 10.08 -22.68 -4.88
CA TYR A 158 8.79 -23.03 -4.29
C TYR A 158 8.87 -22.95 -2.76
N LYS A 159 7.96 -22.17 -2.15
CA LYS A 159 7.95 -21.85 -0.70
C LYS A 159 9.25 -21.24 -0.17
N ASN A 160 10.13 -20.77 -1.06
CA ASN A 160 11.47 -20.31 -0.71
C ASN A 160 11.74 -18.90 -1.27
N THR A 161 10.74 -18.02 -1.15
CA THR A 161 10.82 -16.61 -1.54
C THR A 161 10.40 -15.72 -0.37
N THR A 162 11.01 -14.54 -0.25
CA THR A 162 10.72 -13.59 0.85
C THR A 162 9.25 -13.19 0.96
N LYS A 163 8.54 -13.06 -0.16
CA LYS A 163 7.09 -12.81 -0.20
C LYS A 163 6.44 -13.75 -1.21
N GLY A 164 5.74 -14.78 -0.72
CA GLY A 164 5.02 -15.68 -1.60
C GLY A 164 3.83 -16.36 -0.92
N ARG A 165 2.99 -16.99 -1.73
CA ARG A 165 1.84 -17.78 -1.28
C ARG A 165 1.60 -18.96 -2.21
N LEU A 166 0.83 -19.94 -1.72
CA LEU A 166 0.26 -20.95 -2.61
C LEU A 166 -0.71 -20.30 -3.60
N CYS A 167 -0.74 -20.85 -4.81
CA CYS A 167 -1.54 -20.35 -5.93
C CYS A 167 -1.99 -21.50 -6.83
N THR A 168 -2.89 -21.21 -7.77
CA THR A 168 -3.33 -22.13 -8.83
C THR A 168 -2.45 -22.02 -10.07
N ALA A 169 -2.68 -22.92 -11.05
CA ALA A 169 -1.87 -23.00 -12.27
C ALA A 169 -2.08 -21.80 -13.23
N ASP A 170 -3.12 -21.00 -13.03
CA ASP A 170 -3.51 -19.83 -13.82
C ASP A 170 -3.04 -18.50 -13.23
N GLU A 171 -2.49 -18.49 -12.02
CA GLU A 171 -2.07 -17.26 -11.33
C GLU A 171 -0.61 -16.88 -11.60
N GLY A 172 -0.36 -15.64 -12.05
CA GLY A 172 0.99 -15.12 -12.31
C GLY A 172 1.67 -15.69 -13.56
N VAL A 173 2.95 -15.39 -13.75
CA VAL A 173 3.72 -15.82 -14.92
C VAL A 173 4.58 -17.04 -14.55
N PRO A 174 4.50 -18.18 -15.28
CA PRO A 174 5.38 -19.32 -15.03
C PRO A 174 6.85 -18.89 -15.04
N ALA A 175 7.62 -19.30 -14.03
CA ALA A 175 9.04 -19.02 -13.99
C ALA A 175 9.78 -19.91 -14.99
N GLY A 176 10.60 -19.33 -15.86
CA GLY A 176 11.37 -20.09 -16.86
C GLY A 176 12.42 -21.04 -16.27
N CYS A 177 12.68 -20.96 -14.96
CA CYS A 177 13.56 -21.88 -14.23
C CYS A 177 12.82 -23.12 -13.67
N CYS A 178 11.53 -23.24 -13.93
CA CYS A 178 10.75 -24.43 -13.61
C CYS A 178 10.78 -25.36 -14.82
N HIS A 179 11.36 -26.55 -14.63
CA HIS A 179 11.39 -27.66 -15.58
C HIS A 179 10.77 -28.89 -14.93
#